data_AF-A0A556M9G4-F1
#
_entry.id   AF-A0A556M9G4-F1
#
_cell.length_a   1.000
_cell.length_b   1.000
_cell.length_c   1.000
_cell.angle_alpha   90.00
_cell.angle_beta   90.00
_cell.angle_gamma   90.00
#
_symmetry.space_group_name_H-M   'P 1'
#
loop_
_entity.id
_entity.type
_entity.pdbx_description
1 polymer ?
#
loop_
_entity_poly.entity_id
_entity_poly.type
_entity_poly.pdbx_seq_one_letter_code
_entity_poly.pdbx_strand_id
1 'polypeptide(L)'
;MFDWLYSIGKDIHFITGDMLTHLKGFDIRCSGYYGTPYATYLAISFLIITLGGIGMQYFAIDSPPKRPVATWWFVELIIAIVNFIAAYFVIGSSISPGHHCKDLMLNGLDVIGVCFFNVLCGLILAMLVTGLPWIRRMSTNNVFTTFYKNN
;
A
#
# COMPACT_ATOMS: atom_id res chain seq x y z
N MET A 1 -5.23 0.59 -15.09
CA MET A 1 -5.85 -0.65 -14.56
C MET A 1 -6.19 -0.53 -13.08
N PHE A 2 -5.32 0.02 -12.24
CA PHE A 2 -5.57 0.22 -10.80
C PHE A 2 -6.10 1.62 -10.44
N ASP A 3 -6.52 2.40 -11.43
CA ASP A 3 -6.91 3.81 -11.26
C ASP A 3 -8.18 3.97 -10.41
N TRP A 4 -9.04 2.94 -10.42
CA TRP A 4 -10.24 2.89 -9.59
C TRP A 4 -9.90 2.86 -8.09
N LEU A 5 -8.79 2.20 -7.70
CA LEU A 5 -8.38 2.10 -6.30
C LEU A 5 -8.03 3.47 -5.72
N TYR A 6 -7.21 4.25 -6.44
CA TYR A 6 -6.84 5.60 -6.00
C TYR A 6 -7.98 6.61 -6.21
N SER A 7 -8.97 6.29 -7.05
CA SER A 7 -10.20 7.08 -7.12
C SER A 7 -11.01 6.96 -5.82
N ILE A 8 -11.05 5.79 -5.19
CA ILE A 8 -11.63 5.65 -3.83
C ILE A 8 -10.89 6.54 -2.85
N GLY A 9 -9.54 6.57 -2.89
CA GLY A 9 -8.72 7.44 -2.04
C GLY A 9 -9.06 8.93 -2.18
N LYS A 10 -9.46 9.37 -3.38
CA LYS A 10 -9.99 10.72 -3.59
C LYS A 10 -11.36 10.90 -2.94
N ASP A 11 -12.27 9.95 -3.12
CA ASP A 11 -13.64 10.02 -2.59
C ASP A 11 -13.67 10.06 -1.04
N ILE A 12 -12.68 9.43 -0.39
CA ILE A 12 -12.49 9.49 1.07
C ILE A 12 -11.54 10.62 1.52
N HIS A 13 -11.22 11.57 0.65
CA HIS A 13 -10.39 12.75 0.93
C HIS A 13 -8.93 12.49 1.35
N PHE A 14 -8.38 11.33 1.04
CA PHE A 14 -6.94 11.06 1.23
C PHE A 14 -6.08 11.62 0.10
N ILE A 15 -6.65 11.82 -1.09
CA ILE A 15 -5.94 12.21 -2.31
C ILE A 15 -6.70 13.35 -2.99
N THR A 16 -6.00 14.41 -3.39
CA THR A 16 -6.63 15.49 -4.16
C THR A 16 -6.91 15.10 -5.60
N GLY A 17 -7.77 15.86 -6.28
CA GLY A 17 -8.08 15.64 -7.69
C GLY A 17 -6.84 15.77 -8.59
N ASP A 18 -5.99 16.76 -8.32
CA ASP A 18 -4.75 17.00 -9.08
C ASP A 18 -3.77 15.85 -8.86
N MET A 19 -3.60 15.40 -7.62
CA MET A 19 -2.75 14.25 -7.33
C MET A 19 -3.26 12.97 -7.99
N LEU A 20 -4.57 12.71 -7.96
CA LEU A 20 -5.15 11.56 -8.66
C LEU A 20 -4.89 11.62 -10.18
N THR A 21 -4.94 12.81 -10.76
CA THR A 21 -4.70 13.02 -12.19
C THR A 21 -3.23 12.78 -12.53
N HIS A 22 -2.30 13.27 -11.69
CA HIS A 22 -0.88 12.95 -11.77
C HIS A 22 -0.63 11.44 -11.68
N LEU A 23 -1.28 10.75 -10.73
CA LEU A 23 -1.15 9.30 -10.54
C LEU A 23 -1.59 8.49 -11.77
N LYS A 24 -2.61 8.96 -12.48
CA LYS A 24 -3.11 8.30 -13.71
C LYS A 24 -2.14 8.44 -14.89
N GLY A 25 -1.25 9.43 -14.86
CA GLY A 25 -0.34 9.72 -15.97
C GLY A 25 -1.01 10.29 -17.21
N PHE A 26 -2.28 10.71 -17.12
CA PHE A 26 -2.98 11.37 -18.23
C PHE A 26 -3.86 12.47 -17.67
N ASP A 27 -3.67 13.69 -18.16
CA ASP A 27 -4.51 14.83 -17.81
C ASP A 27 -5.22 15.39 -19.06
N ILE A 28 -6.51 15.68 -18.90
CA ILE A 28 -7.35 16.36 -19.89
C ILE A 28 -6.99 17.85 -19.95
N ARG A 29 -6.46 18.44 -18.86
CA ARG A 29 -6.04 19.85 -18.79
C ARG A 29 -4.67 20.07 -19.43
N CYS A 30 -3.79 19.09 -19.37
CA CYS A 30 -2.44 19.18 -19.93
C CYS A 30 -2.41 18.61 -21.34
N SER A 31 -2.75 19.45 -22.32
CA SER A 31 -2.72 19.11 -23.74
C SER A 31 -1.38 18.45 -24.14
N GLY A 32 -1.41 17.16 -24.48
CA GLY A 32 -0.27 16.42 -25.01
C GLY A 32 0.69 15.82 -23.97
N TYR A 33 0.37 15.90 -22.67
CA TYR A 33 1.20 15.28 -21.63
C TYR A 33 0.75 13.83 -21.36
N TYR A 34 1.59 12.87 -21.74
CA TYR A 34 1.49 11.47 -21.35
C TYR A 34 2.55 11.18 -20.29
N GLY A 35 2.12 11.19 -19.04
CA GLY A 35 2.94 10.86 -17.89
C GLY A 35 2.98 9.37 -17.60
N THR A 36 3.81 9.02 -16.63
CA THR A 36 3.94 7.66 -16.13
C THR A 36 2.71 7.26 -15.29
N PRO A 37 2.12 6.05 -15.47
CA PRO A 37 0.94 5.63 -14.72
C PRO A 37 1.31 5.17 -13.29
N TYR A 38 1.69 6.11 -12.43
CA TYR A 38 2.15 5.85 -11.07
C TYR A 38 1.13 5.10 -10.19
N ALA A 39 -0.17 5.26 -10.42
CA ALA A 39 -1.22 4.47 -9.75
C ALA A 39 -0.99 2.96 -9.91
N THR A 40 -0.53 2.52 -11.07
CA THR A 40 -0.25 1.10 -11.33
C THR A 40 0.99 0.64 -10.58
N TYR A 41 2.04 1.44 -10.53
CA TYR A 41 3.26 1.10 -9.80
C TYR A 41 3.04 1.07 -8.29
N LEU A 42 2.28 2.02 -7.75
CA LEU A 42 1.90 1.99 -6.33
C LEU A 42 1.04 0.77 -6.00
N ALA A 43 0.10 0.42 -6.89
CA ALA A 43 -0.75 -0.74 -6.67
C ALA A 43 0.06 -2.04 -6.62
N ILE A 44 0.97 -2.20 -7.59
CA ILE A 44 1.86 -3.36 -7.65
C ILE A 44 2.81 -3.39 -6.45
N SER A 45 3.36 -2.23 -6.04
CA SER A 45 4.31 -2.17 -4.93
C SER A 45 3.67 -2.60 -3.62
N PHE A 46 2.46 -2.13 -3.30
CA PHE A 46 1.80 -2.57 -2.07
C PHE A 46 1.43 -4.04 -2.10
N LEU A 47 0.98 -4.56 -3.26
CA LEU A 47 0.66 -5.98 -3.40
C LEU A 47 1.90 -6.84 -3.13
N ILE A 48 3.05 -6.51 -3.73
CA ILE A 48 4.29 -7.26 -3.57
C ILE A 48 4.78 -7.18 -2.12
N ILE A 49 4.83 -5.97 -1.54
CA ILE A 49 5.33 -5.77 -0.17
C ILE A 49 4.44 -6.47 0.84
N THR A 50 3.12 -6.33 0.73
CA THR A 50 2.18 -6.95 1.67
C THR A 50 2.14 -8.47 1.51
N LEU A 51 1.97 -9.00 0.30
CA LEU A 51 1.89 -10.47 0.11
C LEU A 51 3.23 -11.14 0.40
N GLY A 52 4.34 -10.54 -0.03
CA GLY A 52 5.69 -11.03 0.27
C GLY A 52 5.98 -10.96 1.77
N GLY A 53 5.63 -9.86 2.43
CA GLY A 53 5.76 -9.68 3.88
C GLY A 53 4.97 -10.72 4.67
N ILE A 54 3.70 -10.95 4.31
CA ILE A 54 2.87 -12.01 4.91
C ILE A 54 3.52 -13.38 4.69
N GLY A 55 4.00 -13.70 3.49
CA GLY A 55 4.69 -14.96 3.22
C GLY A 55 5.91 -15.17 4.13
N MET A 56 6.76 -14.14 4.26
CA MET A 56 7.91 -14.16 5.17
C MET A 56 7.50 -14.29 6.64
N GLN A 57 6.41 -13.65 7.03
CA GLN A 57 5.88 -13.69 8.39
C GLN A 57 5.37 -15.08 8.77
N TYR A 58 4.68 -15.77 7.86
CA TYR A 58 4.29 -17.17 8.05
C TYR A 58 5.53 -18.06 8.21
N PHE A 59 6.56 -17.86 7.38
CA PHE A 59 7.82 -18.59 7.50
C PHE A 59 8.56 -18.33 8.83
N ALA A 60 8.57 -17.07 9.30
CA ALA A 60 9.25 -16.68 10.53
C ALA A 60 8.56 -17.23 11.80
N ILE A 61 7.23 -17.38 11.79
CA ILE A 61 6.42 -17.81 12.94
C ILE A 61 6.43 -19.33 13.15
N ASP A 62 6.75 -20.11 12.12
CA ASP A 62 7.00 -21.54 12.28
C ASP A 62 8.24 -21.83 13.14
N SER A 63 9.11 -20.84 13.37
CA SER A 63 10.10 -20.85 14.45
C SER A 63 9.46 -20.34 15.74
N PRO A 64 9.36 -21.13 16.83
CA PRO A 64 8.52 -20.81 18.00
C PRO A 64 8.97 -19.51 18.69
N PRO A 65 8.27 -18.38 18.47
CA PRO A 65 8.65 -17.12 19.10
C PRO A 65 8.19 -17.16 20.55
N LYS A 66 8.98 -16.58 21.47
CA LYS A 66 8.55 -16.45 22.88
C LYS A 66 7.25 -15.65 23.05
N ARG A 67 6.88 -14.80 22.07
CA ARG A 67 5.69 -13.93 22.08
C ARG A 67 5.08 -13.77 20.67
N PRO A 68 4.38 -14.80 20.15
CA PRO A 68 3.96 -14.85 18.74
C PRO A 68 3.05 -13.69 18.31
N VAL A 69 2.13 -13.26 19.18
CA VAL A 69 1.23 -12.12 18.91
C VAL A 69 1.99 -10.80 18.77
N ALA A 70 2.92 -10.52 19.67
CA ALA A 70 3.71 -9.29 19.62
C ALA A 70 4.62 -9.27 18.38
N THR A 71 5.24 -10.42 18.07
CA THR A 71 6.05 -10.58 16.85
C THR A 71 5.21 -10.37 15.60
N TRP A 72 3.98 -10.89 15.56
CA TRP A 72 3.05 -10.69 14.45
C TRP A 72 2.81 -9.20 14.17
N TRP A 73 2.34 -8.45 15.17
CA TRP A 73 2.05 -7.03 15.02
C TRP A 73 3.28 -6.18 14.75
N PHE A 74 4.43 -6.58 15.28
CA PHE A 74 5.69 -5.90 15.00
C PHE A 74 6.11 -6.06 13.53
N VAL A 75 5.95 -7.26 12.95
CA VAL A 75 6.24 -7.49 11.53
C VAL A 75 5.25 -6.73 10.64
N GLU A 76 3.95 -6.73 10.98
CA GLU A 76 2.95 -5.92 10.26
C GLU A 76 3.27 -4.42 10.29
N LEU A 77 3.74 -3.91 11.43
CA LEU A 77 4.19 -2.52 11.54
C LEU A 77 5.40 -2.24 10.63
N ILE A 78 6.36 -3.17 10.55
CA ILE A 78 7.49 -3.05 9.62
C ILE A 78 7.00 -3.04 8.16
N ILE A 79 6.10 -3.95 7.79
CA ILE A 79 5.51 -4.02 6.44
C ILE A 79 4.80 -2.70 6.11
N ALA A 80 4.05 -2.12 7.05
CA ALA A 80 3.40 -0.82 6.88
C ALA A 80 4.40 0.31 6.65
N ILE A 81 5.49 0.37 7.45
CA ILE A 81 6.56 1.36 7.28
C ILE A 81 7.24 1.21 5.92
N VAL A 82 7.57 -0.02 5.50
CA VAL A 82 8.19 -0.30 4.19
C VAL A 82 7.25 0.13 3.05
N ASN A 83 5.95 -0.17 3.16
CA ASN A 83 4.93 0.28 2.20
C ASN A 83 4.85 1.80 2.10
N PHE A 84 4.87 2.50 3.23
CA PHE A 84 4.88 3.96 3.27
C PHE A 84 6.10 4.53 2.56
N ILE A 85 7.29 4.02 2.91
CA ILE A 85 8.57 4.48 2.36
C ILE A 85 8.63 4.22 0.86
N ALA A 86 8.21 3.03 0.40
CA ALA A 86 8.18 2.68 -1.01
C ALA A 86 7.27 3.63 -1.81
N ALA A 87 6.06 3.90 -1.30
CA ALA A 87 5.14 4.87 -1.92
C ALA A 87 5.75 6.29 -1.97
N TYR A 88 6.38 6.71 -0.87
CA TYR A 88 7.04 8.00 -0.77
C TYR A 88 8.16 8.16 -1.80
N PHE A 89 9.00 7.14 -2.01
CA PHE A 89 10.05 7.21 -3.03
C PHE A 89 9.50 7.23 -4.45
N VAL A 90 8.49 6.40 -4.75
CA VAL A 90 7.85 6.35 -6.07
C VAL A 90 7.24 7.70 -6.44
N ILE A 91 6.52 8.33 -5.51
CA ILE A 91 5.84 9.59 -5.77
C ILE A 91 6.71 10.81 -5.53
N GLY A 92 7.50 10.83 -4.47
CA GLY A 92 8.38 11.96 -4.14
C GLY A 92 9.38 12.24 -5.26
N SER A 93 9.88 11.21 -5.94
CA SER A 93 10.72 11.40 -7.13
C SER A 93 9.98 12.03 -8.31
N SER A 94 8.69 11.73 -8.49
CA SER A 94 7.85 12.21 -9.59
C SER A 94 7.42 13.68 -9.50
N ILE A 95 7.43 14.25 -8.28
CA ILE A 95 7.00 15.64 -8.03
C ILE A 95 8.18 16.62 -8.16
N SER A 96 9.37 16.12 -8.47
CA SER A 96 10.52 16.98 -8.78
C SER A 96 10.20 17.95 -9.93
N PRO A 97 10.70 19.21 -9.87
CA PRO A 97 10.42 20.22 -10.91
C PRO A 97 10.80 19.70 -12.31
N GLY A 98 9.85 19.78 -13.25
CA GLY A 98 10.05 19.38 -14.65
C GLY A 98 9.56 17.97 -15.02
N HIS A 99 9.13 17.15 -14.06
CA HIS A 99 8.62 15.80 -14.32
C HIS A 99 7.09 15.65 -14.26
N HIS A 100 6.36 16.72 -13.94
CA HIS A 100 4.90 16.76 -13.88
C HIS A 100 4.36 17.98 -14.63
N CYS A 101 3.08 17.95 -14.97
CA CYS A 101 2.43 19.07 -15.63
C CYS A 101 2.34 20.29 -14.69
N LYS A 102 2.69 21.47 -15.21
CA LYS A 102 2.77 22.73 -14.44
C LYS A 102 1.41 23.25 -13.98
N ASP A 103 0.33 22.78 -14.59
CA ASP A 103 -1.03 23.19 -14.27
C ASP A 103 -1.62 22.42 -13.08
N LEU A 104 -0.95 21.35 -12.64
CA LEU A 104 -1.34 20.56 -11.46
C LEU A 104 -0.72 21.19 -10.20
N MET A 105 -1.56 21.53 -9.23
CA MET A 105 -1.09 22.04 -7.95
C MET A 105 -0.83 20.89 -6.97
N LEU A 106 0.36 20.29 -7.07
CA LEU A 106 0.77 19.19 -6.19
C LEU A 106 1.49 19.74 -4.95
N ASN A 107 1.08 19.30 -3.77
CA ASN A 107 1.72 19.65 -2.50
C ASN A 107 2.29 18.40 -1.80
N GLY A 108 3.25 18.60 -0.89
CA GLY A 108 3.81 17.52 -0.06
C GLY A 108 2.77 16.78 0.78
N LEU A 109 1.69 17.47 1.17
CA LEU A 109 0.56 16.82 1.85
C LEU A 109 -0.15 15.78 0.98
N ASP A 110 -0.23 16.00 -0.33
CA ASP A 110 -0.82 15.02 -1.26
C ASP A 110 0.03 13.74 -1.32
N VAL A 111 1.35 13.89 -1.28
CA VAL A 111 2.29 12.76 -1.23
C VAL A 111 2.06 11.94 0.02
N ILE A 112 2.01 12.61 1.17
CA ILE A 112 1.79 11.97 2.47
C ILE A 112 0.42 11.27 2.48
N GLY A 113 -0.63 11.91 1.95
CA GLY A 113 -1.96 11.32 1.84
C GLY A 113 -1.99 10.05 0.99
N VAL A 114 -1.31 10.06 -0.16
CA VAL A 114 -1.15 8.86 -1.01
C VAL A 114 -0.36 7.77 -0.30
N CYS A 115 0.70 8.12 0.45
CA CYS A 115 1.48 7.13 1.20
C CYS A 115 0.63 6.46 2.30
N PHE A 116 -0.16 7.24 3.05
CA PHE A 116 -1.09 6.69 4.03
C PHE A 116 -2.17 5.82 3.40
N PHE A 117 -2.75 6.27 2.28
CA PHE A 117 -3.73 5.48 1.55
C PHE A 117 -3.13 4.15 1.09
N ASN A 118 -1.88 4.15 0.61
CA ASN A 118 -1.18 2.94 0.19
C ASN A 118 -0.97 1.96 1.35
N VAL A 119 -0.58 2.45 2.52
CA VAL A 119 -0.49 1.65 3.75
C VAL A 119 -1.85 1.10 4.15
N LEU A 120 -2.90 1.90 4.09
CA LEU A 120 -4.26 1.48 4.41
C LEU A 120 -4.73 0.35 3.48
N CYS A 121 -4.50 0.48 2.17
CA CYS A 121 -4.77 -0.60 1.21
C CYS A 121 -3.99 -1.87 1.54
N GLY A 122 -2.70 -1.74 1.90
CA GLY A 122 -1.87 -2.87 2.35
C GLY A 122 -2.42 -3.54 3.61
N LEU A 123 -2.88 -2.77 4.60
CA LEU A 123 -3.48 -3.30 5.83
C LEU A 123 -4.82 -4.00 5.56
N ILE A 124 -5.67 -3.43 4.70
CA ILE A 124 -6.94 -4.06 4.28
C ILE A 124 -6.64 -5.38 3.58
N LEU A 125 -5.67 -5.40 2.67
CA LEU A 125 -5.26 -6.63 2.00
C LEU A 125 -4.73 -7.66 3.00
N ALA A 126 -3.89 -7.25 3.96
CA ALA A 126 -3.38 -8.14 4.99
C ALA A 126 -4.51 -8.74 5.83
N MET A 127 -5.50 -7.93 6.22
CA MET A 127 -6.70 -8.41 6.92
C MET A 127 -7.51 -9.41 6.08
N LEU A 128 -7.71 -9.14 4.78
CA LEU A 128 -8.42 -10.05 3.89
C LEU A 128 -7.68 -11.38 3.72
N VAL A 129 -6.37 -11.34 3.43
CA VAL A 129 -5.54 -12.52 3.22
C VAL A 129 -5.45 -13.36 4.49
N THR A 130 -5.20 -12.73 5.63
CA THR A 130 -5.04 -13.43 6.92
C THR A 130 -6.37 -13.86 7.52
N GLY A 131 -7.49 -13.26 7.09
CA GLY A 131 -8.85 -13.68 7.46
C GLY A 131 -9.31 -14.96 6.74
N LEU A 132 -8.71 -15.32 5.60
CA LEU A 132 -9.12 -16.48 4.83
C LEU A 132 -8.72 -17.80 5.52
N PRO A 133 -9.66 -18.73 5.75
CA PRO A 133 -9.42 -19.93 6.56
C PRO A 133 -8.41 -20.91 5.97
N TRP A 134 -8.26 -20.96 4.64
CA TRP A 134 -7.30 -21.84 3.96
C TRP A 134 -5.85 -21.34 4.11
N ILE A 135 -5.62 -20.03 4.07
CA ILE A 135 -4.29 -19.44 4.28
C ILE A 135 -3.86 -19.61 5.73
N ARG A 136 -4.79 -19.42 6.69
CA ARG A 136 -4.52 -19.62 8.12
C ARG A 136 -4.05 -21.04 8.47
N ARG A 137 -4.48 -22.05 7.70
CA ARG A 137 -4.08 -23.46 7.89
C ARG A 137 -2.67 -23.78 7.39
N MET A 138 -2.01 -22.86 6.68
CA MET A 138 -0.66 -23.06 6.15
C MET A 138 0.45 -22.99 7.20
N SER A 139 0.17 -22.45 8.41
CA SER A 139 1.12 -22.44 9.54
C SER A 139 0.46 -22.94 10.82
N THR A 140 1.12 -23.86 11.51
CA THR A 140 0.66 -24.46 12.77
C THR A 140 0.60 -23.47 13.93
N ASN A 141 1.41 -22.40 13.89
CA ASN A 141 1.52 -21.41 14.97
C ASN A 141 0.64 -20.17 14.75
N ASN A 142 0.08 -19.97 13.55
CA ASN A 142 -0.72 -18.78 13.22
C ASN A 142 -2.16 -18.78 13.77
N VAL A 143 -2.57 -19.87 14.40
CA VAL A 143 -3.84 -19.96 15.13
C VAL A 143 -3.91 -18.94 16.27
N PHE A 144 -2.76 -18.50 16.80
CA PHE A 144 -2.66 -17.59 17.94
C PHE A 144 -2.48 -16.11 17.57
N THR A 145 -2.26 -15.79 16.29
CA THR A 145 -1.78 -14.46 15.85
C THR A 145 -2.75 -13.72 14.93
N THR A 146 -3.76 -14.41 14.39
CA THR A 146 -4.79 -13.83 13.51
C THR A 146 -6.01 -13.37 14.33
N PHE A 147 -6.79 -12.41 13.79
CA PHE A 147 -7.99 -11.83 14.43
C PHE A 147 -9.06 -12.84 14.88
N TYR A 148 -8.94 -14.10 14.45
CA TYR A 148 -9.88 -15.16 14.77
C TYR A 148 -9.18 -16.22 15.59
N LYS A 149 -9.75 -16.53 16.76
CA LYS A 149 -9.40 -17.72 17.53
C LYS A 149 -10.07 -18.92 16.85
N ASN A 150 -9.31 -19.98 16.52
CA ASN A 150 -9.96 -21.23 16.12
C ASN A 150 -10.64 -21.79 17.37
N ASN A 151 -11.97 -21.83 17.35
CA ASN A 151 -12.76 -22.64 18.27
C ASN A 151 -12.71 -24.11 17.84
#